data_AF-L1PEJ8-F1
#
_entry.id   AF-L1PEJ8-F1
#
_cell.length_a   1.000
_cell.length_b   1.000
_cell.length_c   1.000
_cell.angle_alpha   90.00
_cell.angle_beta   90.00
_cell.angle_gamma   90.00
#
_symmetry.space_group_name_H-M   'P 1'
#
loop_
_entity.id
_entity.type
_entity.pdbx_description
1 polymer ?
#
loop_
_entity_poly.entity_id
_entity_poly.type
_entity_poly.pdbx_seq_one_letter_code
_entity_poly.pdbx_strand_id
1 'polypeptide(L)'
;GEKVVLSLEKEVKISRVEEILTEVFPKNSKFIDDTKTIEKITHYLAPENAEKLKAIGGESGLKNFLAKYKDAPCGNCGEAGRKIFGGRTLDEMLENYVEVAYTFRNRPDLWKKIEEGALSSNAAMREGTQHMLSTFKKNPKKYAPENIEHIDMKFGKALDDICANCRYDVKFSRKYDEDLPLFEEFKSYNSETWSKIANDKGFIQQFESYLQEVDEIKDLAYVINSNKANVNEVKQAFKEVFKRNSDEILEVMSPKLKESLDILEQEKRIINFKNIIDNTNSALYNFIKSQ
;
A
#
# COMPACT_ATOMS: atom_id res chain seq x y z
N GLY A 1 37.32 -27.33 13.59
CA GLY A 1 37.50 -25.90 13.28
C GLY A 1 36.20 -25.30 12.81
N GLU A 2 35.83 -25.53 11.56
CA GLU A 2 34.71 -24.89 10.87
C GLU A 2 33.32 -25.09 11.53
N LYS A 3 32.98 -26.31 11.98
CA LYS A 3 31.73 -26.59 12.71
C LYS A 3 31.58 -25.83 14.04
N VAL A 4 32.69 -25.56 14.73
CA VAL A 4 32.71 -24.85 16.03
C VAL A 4 32.61 -23.34 15.84
N VAL A 5 33.22 -22.82 14.77
CA VAL A 5 33.09 -21.40 14.39
C VAL A 5 31.65 -21.10 13.96
N LEU A 6 31.03 -21.96 13.15
CA LEU A 6 29.63 -21.82 12.72
C LEU A 6 28.65 -21.88 13.89
N SER A 7 28.90 -22.70 14.92
CA SER A 7 28.05 -22.75 16.11
C SER A 7 28.18 -21.50 16.98
N LEU A 8 29.40 -20.99 17.17
CA LEU A 8 29.67 -19.76 17.93
C LEU A 8 29.08 -18.51 17.25
N GLU A 9 29.22 -18.39 15.93
CA GLU A 9 28.61 -17.29 15.17
C GLU A 9 27.08 -17.31 15.25
N LYS A 10 26.48 -18.51 15.25
CA LYS A 10 25.04 -18.68 15.41
C LYS A 10 24.58 -18.30 16.82
N GLU A 11 25.30 -18.72 17.85
CA GLU A 11 25.00 -18.36 19.25
C GLU A 11 25.12 -16.85 19.50
N VAL A 12 26.17 -16.18 18.99
CA VAL A 12 26.34 -14.73 19.11
C VAL A 12 25.23 -13.96 18.39
N LYS A 13 24.82 -14.41 17.20
CA LYS A 13 23.71 -13.78 16.45
C LYS A 13 22.38 -13.90 17.19
N ILE A 14 22.09 -15.08 17.77
CA ILE A 14 20.87 -15.29 18.57
C ILE A 14 20.89 -14.38 19.80
N SER A 15 22.02 -14.32 20.51
CA SER A 15 22.19 -13.42 21.67
C SER A 15 21.97 -11.95 21.31
N ARG A 16 22.44 -11.49 20.14
CA ARG A 16 22.21 -10.09 19.72
C ARG A 16 20.74 -9.81 19.38
N VAL A 17 20.03 -10.77 18.79
CA VAL A 17 18.60 -10.62 18.47
C VAL A 17 17.78 -10.50 19.76
N GLU A 18 18.08 -11.33 20.76
CA GLU A 18 17.45 -11.29 22.08
C GLU A 18 17.67 -9.93 22.77
N GLU A 19 18.89 -9.38 22.70
CA GLU A 19 19.19 -8.04 23.21
C GLU A 19 18.33 -6.96 22.53
N ILE A 20 18.28 -6.96 21.19
CA ILE A 20 17.47 -5.98 20.42
C ILE A 20 15.99 -6.08 20.80
N LEU A 21 15.44 -7.31 20.88
CA LEU A 21 14.04 -7.53 21.20
C LEU A 21 13.72 -7.09 22.63
N THR A 22 14.59 -7.37 23.60
CA THR A 22 14.39 -7.00 25.01
C THR A 22 14.63 -5.52 25.31
N GLU A 23 15.40 -4.81 24.47
CA GLU A 23 15.52 -3.35 24.52
C GLU A 23 14.26 -2.64 24.00
N VAL A 24 13.59 -3.19 22.98
CA VAL A 24 12.44 -2.56 22.32
C VAL A 24 11.11 -2.94 22.97
N PHE A 25 10.95 -4.21 23.32
CA PHE A 25 9.72 -4.78 23.84
C PHE A 25 9.82 -5.09 25.35
N PRO A 26 8.71 -5.01 26.09
CA PRO A 26 8.66 -5.49 27.47
C PRO A 26 9.06 -6.97 27.55
N LYS A 27 9.74 -7.39 28.63
CA LYS A 27 10.25 -8.77 28.81
C LYS A 27 9.19 -9.88 28.69
N ASN A 28 7.92 -9.57 28.95
CA ASN A 28 6.79 -10.48 28.81
C ASN A 28 6.10 -10.39 27.43
N SER A 29 6.68 -9.67 26.49
CA SER A 29 6.16 -9.54 25.13
C SER A 29 6.26 -10.85 24.38
N LYS A 30 5.17 -11.25 23.74
CA LYS A 30 5.13 -12.43 22.87
C LYS A 30 6.03 -12.33 21.63
N PHE A 31 6.48 -11.12 21.26
CA PHE A 31 7.46 -10.92 20.18
C PHE A 31 8.85 -11.45 20.52
N ILE A 32 9.19 -11.54 21.81
CA ILE A 32 10.49 -12.05 22.25
C ILE A 32 10.65 -13.53 21.87
N ASP A 33 9.55 -14.29 21.88
CA ASP A 33 9.52 -15.72 21.57
C ASP A 33 8.95 -16.02 20.16
N ASP A 34 8.76 -15.01 19.32
CA ASP A 34 8.19 -15.19 17.98
C ASP A 34 9.27 -15.63 16.98
N THR A 35 9.34 -16.94 16.73
CA THR A 35 10.37 -17.56 15.88
C THR A 35 10.53 -16.88 14.53
N LYS A 36 9.43 -16.49 13.87
CA LYS A 36 9.50 -15.83 12.56
C LYS A 36 10.12 -14.44 12.64
N THR A 37 9.77 -13.68 13.67
CA THR A 37 10.36 -12.36 13.94
C THR A 37 11.85 -12.50 14.27
N ILE A 38 12.23 -13.46 15.12
CA ILE A 38 13.64 -13.76 15.45
C ILE A 38 14.42 -14.12 14.19
N GLU A 39 13.91 -15.04 13.37
CA GLU A 39 14.55 -15.48 12.13
C GLU A 39 14.74 -14.31 11.15
N LYS A 40 13.72 -13.45 11.01
CA LYS A 40 13.80 -12.30 10.11
C LYS A 40 14.80 -11.25 10.59
N ILE A 41 14.86 -10.96 11.88
CA ILE A 41 15.87 -10.05 12.45
C ILE A 41 17.27 -10.65 12.28
N THR A 42 17.43 -11.95 12.59
CA THR A 42 18.71 -12.66 12.42
C THR A 42 19.20 -12.59 10.98
N HIS A 43 18.29 -12.77 10.01
CA HIS A 43 18.59 -12.63 8.60
C HIS A 43 19.17 -11.26 8.27
N TYR A 44 18.55 -10.16 8.72
CA TYR A 44 19.02 -8.80 8.41
C TYR A 44 20.26 -8.35 9.18
N LEU A 45 20.56 -8.97 10.34
CA LEU A 45 21.81 -8.74 11.06
C LEU A 45 23.00 -9.49 10.44
N ALA A 46 22.75 -10.41 9.51
CA ALA A 46 23.82 -11.15 8.86
C ALA A 46 24.68 -10.23 7.94
N PRO A 47 26.01 -10.41 7.89
CA PRO A 47 26.91 -9.53 7.12
C PRO A 47 26.53 -9.34 5.65
N GLU A 48 26.02 -10.39 5.01
CA GLU A 48 25.53 -10.39 3.62
C GLU A 48 24.36 -9.42 3.38
N ASN A 49 23.64 -9.03 4.43
CA ASN A 49 22.51 -8.09 4.38
C ASN A 49 22.85 -6.70 4.94
N ALA A 50 24.13 -6.42 5.23
CA ALA A 50 24.55 -5.17 5.86
C ALA A 50 24.09 -3.92 5.09
N GLU A 51 24.13 -3.93 3.75
CA GLU A 51 23.67 -2.79 2.94
C GLU A 51 22.14 -2.62 2.97
N LYS A 52 21.37 -3.70 3.12
CA LYS A 52 19.92 -3.61 3.33
C LYS A 52 19.59 -3.02 4.68
N LEU A 53 20.28 -3.47 5.73
CA LEU A 53 20.10 -2.93 7.07
C LEU A 53 20.54 -1.45 7.15
N LYS A 54 21.63 -1.09 6.47
CA LYS A 54 22.10 0.29 6.35
C LYS A 54 21.08 1.21 5.68
N ALA A 55 20.31 0.70 4.70
CA ALA A 55 19.28 1.47 4.01
C ALA A 55 18.16 1.96 4.94
N ILE A 56 17.93 1.29 6.08
CA ILE A 56 16.99 1.74 7.10
C ILE A 56 17.66 2.45 8.28
N GLY A 57 18.95 2.76 8.21
CA GLY A 57 19.71 3.38 9.31
C GLY A 57 20.38 2.38 10.25
N GLY A 58 20.68 1.17 9.79
CA GLY A 58 21.39 0.17 10.59
C GLY A 58 20.54 -0.43 11.70
N GLU A 59 21.21 -0.91 12.75
CA GLU A 59 20.53 -1.50 13.91
C GLU A 59 19.63 -0.51 14.65
N SER A 60 19.99 0.78 14.71
CA SER A 60 19.11 1.81 15.30
C SER A 60 17.82 1.97 14.49
N GLY A 61 17.93 1.88 13.16
CA GLY A 61 16.79 1.86 12.25
C GLY A 61 15.85 0.70 12.51
N LEU A 62 16.41 -0.50 12.65
CA LEU A 62 15.68 -1.70 13.01
C LEU A 62 14.94 -1.54 14.34
N LYS A 63 15.62 -1.06 15.39
CA LYS A 63 15.00 -0.81 16.70
C LYS A 63 13.85 0.20 16.62
N ASN A 64 14.03 1.26 15.85
CA ASN A 64 13.00 2.27 15.63
C ASN A 64 11.78 1.67 14.93
N PHE A 65 11.98 0.87 13.88
CA PHE A 65 10.89 0.14 13.22
C PHE A 65 10.14 -0.75 14.22
N LEU A 66 10.83 -1.63 14.92
CA LEU A 66 10.21 -2.54 15.90
C LEU A 66 9.42 -1.76 16.97
N ALA A 67 9.93 -0.60 17.42
CA ALA A 67 9.26 0.23 18.39
C ALA A 67 7.95 0.87 17.88
N LYS A 68 7.83 1.10 16.58
CA LYS A 68 6.61 1.63 15.94
C LYS A 68 5.52 0.58 15.74
N TYR A 69 5.90 -0.69 15.66
CA TYR A 69 4.98 -1.80 15.38
C TYR A 69 4.69 -2.66 16.62
N LYS A 70 4.71 -2.07 17.82
CA LYS A 70 4.33 -2.74 19.08
C LYS A 70 2.87 -3.21 19.10
N ASP A 71 2.03 -2.62 18.27
CA ASP A 71 0.62 -2.94 18.07
C ASP A 71 0.37 -3.92 16.90
N ALA A 72 1.44 -4.37 16.22
CA ALA A 72 1.34 -5.42 15.22
C ALA A 72 0.88 -6.76 15.84
N PRO A 73 0.26 -7.65 15.07
CA PRO A 73 0.07 -9.02 15.51
C PRO A 73 1.42 -9.75 15.52
N CYS A 74 1.77 -10.41 16.63
CA CYS A 74 2.87 -11.38 16.59
C CYS A 74 2.40 -12.69 15.96
N GLY A 75 3.30 -13.44 15.31
CA GLY A 75 2.97 -14.69 14.63
C GLY A 75 2.30 -15.72 15.55
N ASN A 76 2.66 -15.67 16.84
CA ASN A 76 2.18 -16.54 17.91
C ASN A 76 1.04 -15.94 18.77
N CYS A 77 0.54 -14.74 18.47
CA CYS A 77 -0.35 -13.96 19.34
C CYS A 77 -1.85 -14.27 19.18
N GLY A 78 -2.25 -15.06 18.18
CA GLY A 78 -3.65 -15.21 17.78
C GLY A 78 -4.11 -14.09 16.84
N GLU A 79 -5.42 -13.91 16.67
CA GLU A 79 -5.99 -12.99 15.66
C GLU A 79 -5.97 -11.50 16.03
N ALA A 80 -5.74 -11.15 17.30
CA ALA A 80 -5.68 -9.76 17.74
C ALA A 80 -4.51 -9.03 17.05
N GLY A 81 -4.79 -7.92 16.37
CA GLY A 81 -3.83 -7.17 15.53
C GLY A 81 -3.84 -7.55 14.04
N ARG A 82 -4.25 -8.77 13.66
CA ARG A 82 -4.36 -9.19 12.25
C ARG A 82 -5.39 -8.37 11.49
N LYS A 83 -6.46 -7.92 12.16
CA LYS A 83 -7.49 -7.06 11.53
C LYS A 83 -6.97 -5.66 11.18
N ILE A 84 -6.06 -5.11 11.99
CA ILE A 84 -5.51 -3.77 11.76
C ILE A 84 -4.59 -3.83 10.54
N PHE A 85 -3.54 -4.66 10.57
CA PHE A 85 -2.50 -4.66 9.53
C PHE A 85 -2.82 -5.49 8.29
N GLY A 86 -4.11 -5.68 7.97
CA GLY A 86 -4.55 -6.43 6.78
C GLY A 86 -4.01 -7.87 6.76
N GLY A 87 -3.90 -8.50 7.93
CA GLY A 87 -3.42 -9.87 8.13
C GLY A 87 -1.91 -10.01 8.30
N ARG A 88 -1.12 -8.96 8.05
CA ARG A 88 0.35 -9.03 8.00
C ARG A 88 0.96 -9.18 9.39
N THR A 89 1.98 -10.03 9.50
CA THR A 89 2.78 -10.20 10.73
C THR A 89 3.97 -9.24 10.78
N LEU A 90 4.57 -9.07 11.96
CA LEU A 90 5.70 -8.14 12.15
C LEU A 90 6.90 -8.48 11.25
N ASP A 91 7.22 -9.76 11.06
CA ASP A 91 8.31 -10.21 10.19
C ASP A 91 8.04 -9.89 8.70
N GLU A 92 6.80 -10.05 8.24
CA GLU A 92 6.41 -9.66 6.87
C GLU A 92 6.50 -8.15 6.67
N MET A 93 6.06 -7.37 7.65
CA MET A 93 6.13 -5.91 7.61
C MET A 93 7.57 -5.40 7.68
N LEU A 94 8.43 -6.04 8.47
CA LEU A 94 9.87 -5.75 8.53
C LEU A 94 10.53 -6.04 7.19
N GLU A 95 10.23 -7.18 6.58
CA GLU A 95 10.75 -7.52 5.25
C GLU A 95 10.28 -6.52 4.19
N ASN A 96 8.98 -6.18 4.16
CA ASN A 96 8.47 -5.15 3.25
C ASN A 96 9.21 -3.82 3.40
N TYR A 97 9.44 -3.40 4.64
CA TYR A 97 10.12 -2.15 4.94
C TYR A 97 11.58 -2.17 4.49
N VAL A 98 12.35 -3.20 4.86
CA VAL A 98 13.78 -3.29 4.54
C VAL A 98 14.03 -3.46 3.04
N GLU A 99 13.29 -4.34 2.36
CA GLU A 99 13.50 -4.58 0.92
C GLU A 99 13.15 -3.36 0.07
N VAL A 100 12.08 -2.65 0.42
CA VAL A 100 11.71 -1.41 -0.29
C VAL A 100 12.65 -0.27 0.07
N ALA A 101 13.06 -0.12 1.33
CA ALA A 101 14.09 0.86 1.72
C ALA A 101 15.36 0.68 0.89
N TYR A 102 15.83 -0.56 0.78
CA TYR A 102 16.98 -0.88 -0.04
C TYR A 102 16.73 -0.55 -1.50
N THR A 103 15.57 -0.90 -2.07
CA THR A 103 15.22 -0.56 -3.47
C THR A 103 15.27 0.95 -3.73
N PHE A 104 14.75 1.77 -2.81
CA PHE A 104 14.67 3.23 -2.95
C PHE A 104 15.88 3.99 -2.39
N ARG A 105 16.95 3.30 -1.96
CA ARG A 105 18.14 3.92 -1.33
C ARG A 105 18.80 5.05 -2.13
N ASN A 106 18.65 5.03 -3.45
CA ASN A 106 19.18 6.05 -4.36
C ASN A 106 18.16 7.13 -4.76
N ARG A 107 16.95 7.09 -4.21
CA ARG A 107 15.86 8.07 -4.38
C ARG A 107 15.38 8.56 -3.00
N PRO A 108 16.22 9.28 -2.24
CA PRO A 108 15.89 9.75 -0.90
C PRO A 108 14.66 10.68 -0.87
N ASP A 109 14.38 11.36 -1.98
CA ASP A 109 13.19 12.17 -2.18
C ASP A 109 11.90 11.34 -2.08
N LEU A 110 11.88 10.15 -2.68
CA LEU A 110 10.76 9.21 -2.59
C LEU A 110 10.79 8.44 -1.28
N TRP A 111 11.96 7.93 -0.87
CA TRP A 111 12.08 7.12 0.34
C TRP A 111 11.60 7.87 1.58
N LYS A 112 11.94 9.16 1.72
CA LYS A 112 11.53 9.97 2.87
C LYS A 112 10.00 9.97 3.06
N LYS A 113 9.22 10.03 1.98
CA LYS A 113 7.76 9.97 2.05
C LYS A 113 7.25 8.60 2.50
N ILE A 114 7.84 7.55 1.95
CA ILE A 114 7.54 6.16 2.33
C ILE A 114 7.86 5.93 3.82
N GLU A 115 9.02 6.39 4.27
CA GLU A 115 9.50 6.26 5.64
C GLU A 115 8.61 7.03 6.64
N GLU A 116 8.20 8.24 6.31
CA GLU A 116 7.23 9.04 7.10
C GLU A 116 5.93 8.26 7.35
N GLY A 117 5.42 7.54 6.35
CA GLY A 117 4.25 6.67 6.48
C GLY A 117 4.51 5.41 7.30
N ALA A 118 5.60 4.70 6.99
CA ALA A 118 5.95 3.41 7.61
C ALA A 118 6.29 3.55 9.11
N LEU A 119 6.88 4.68 9.51
CA LEU A 119 7.28 4.96 10.90
C LEU A 119 6.34 5.94 11.61
N SER A 120 5.19 6.24 11.00
CA SER A 120 4.17 7.10 11.58
C SER A 120 3.70 6.59 12.95
N SER A 121 3.36 7.51 13.87
CA SER A 121 2.67 7.14 15.12
C SER A 121 1.23 6.70 14.89
N ASN A 122 0.62 7.05 13.76
CA ASN A 122 -0.74 6.65 13.42
C ASN A 122 -0.76 5.24 12.81
N ALA A 123 -1.50 4.31 13.43
CA ALA A 123 -1.60 2.93 12.99
C ALA A 123 -2.25 2.79 11.60
N ALA A 124 -3.26 3.61 11.28
CA ALA A 124 -3.86 3.65 9.94
C ALA A 124 -2.83 4.03 8.88
N MET A 125 -1.88 4.91 9.25
CA MET A 125 -0.83 5.30 8.33
C MET A 125 0.14 4.16 8.03
N ARG A 126 0.58 3.48 9.09
CA ARG A 126 1.46 2.32 8.97
C ARG A 126 0.79 1.19 8.20
N GLU A 127 -0.51 1.00 8.37
CA GLU A 127 -1.29 -0.01 7.65
C GLU A 127 -1.35 0.26 6.14
N GLY A 128 -1.78 1.46 5.74
CA GLY A 128 -1.83 1.85 4.33
C GLY A 128 -0.45 1.81 3.67
N THR A 129 0.59 2.24 4.39
CA THR A 129 1.97 2.13 3.92
C THR A 129 2.40 0.68 3.75
N GLN A 130 2.09 -0.20 4.70
CA GLN A 130 2.43 -1.63 4.59
C GLN A 130 1.69 -2.34 3.47
N HIS A 131 0.48 -1.89 3.13
CA HIS A 131 -0.21 -2.32 1.91
C HIS A 131 0.62 -1.99 0.66
N MET A 132 0.95 -0.72 0.47
CA MET A 132 1.77 -0.24 -0.64
C MET A 132 3.14 -0.94 -0.71
N LEU A 133 3.87 -1.04 0.41
CA LEU A 133 5.18 -1.70 0.47
C LEU A 133 5.11 -3.17 0.07
N SER A 134 4.06 -3.87 0.50
CA SER A 134 3.84 -5.26 0.10
C SER A 134 3.57 -5.38 -1.41
N THR A 135 2.91 -4.38 -2.02
CA THR A 135 2.74 -4.30 -3.48
C THR A 135 4.04 -4.07 -4.22
N PHE A 136 4.85 -3.15 -3.73
CA PHE A 136 6.14 -2.81 -4.32
C PHE A 136 7.05 -4.04 -4.31
N LYS A 137 7.15 -4.72 -3.16
CA LYS A 137 7.95 -5.94 -3.01
C LYS A 137 7.51 -7.06 -3.95
N LYS A 138 6.20 -7.27 -4.13
CA LYS A 138 5.69 -8.31 -5.04
C LYS A 138 5.91 -7.98 -6.53
N ASN A 139 6.05 -6.71 -6.90
CA ASN A 139 6.15 -6.26 -8.29
C ASN A 139 7.34 -5.30 -8.52
N PRO A 140 8.58 -5.71 -8.22
CA PRO A 140 9.72 -4.80 -8.16
C PRO A 140 10.07 -4.15 -9.50
N LYS A 141 9.71 -4.78 -10.63
CA LYS A 141 9.89 -4.19 -11.96
C LYS A 141 8.97 -3.00 -12.21
N LYS A 142 7.71 -3.11 -11.79
CA LYS A 142 6.72 -2.04 -11.94
C LYS A 142 7.11 -0.84 -11.08
N TYR A 143 7.38 -1.10 -9.80
CA TYR A 143 7.69 -0.07 -8.80
C TYR A 143 9.19 0.19 -8.67
N ALA A 144 9.94 0.00 -9.74
CA ALA A 144 11.32 0.41 -9.79
C ALA A 144 11.41 1.94 -9.62
N PRO A 145 12.37 2.49 -8.86
CA PRO A 145 12.40 3.91 -8.54
C PRO A 145 12.45 4.83 -9.77
N GLU A 146 12.99 4.37 -10.91
CA GLU A 146 13.03 5.08 -12.19
C GLU A 146 11.64 5.24 -12.85
N ASN A 147 10.69 4.36 -12.54
CA ASN A 147 9.33 4.43 -13.06
C ASN A 147 8.45 5.41 -12.28
N ILE A 148 8.87 5.79 -11.06
CA ILE A 148 8.08 6.64 -10.17
C ILE A 148 8.56 8.08 -10.24
N GLU A 149 7.64 8.96 -10.66
CA GLU A 149 7.84 10.41 -10.67
C GLU A 149 7.61 10.97 -9.26
N HIS A 150 6.49 10.62 -8.63
CA HIS A 150 6.06 11.19 -7.36
C HIS A 150 5.27 10.17 -6.52
N ILE A 151 5.31 10.37 -5.19
CA ILE A 151 4.49 9.65 -4.22
C ILE A 151 3.80 10.69 -3.32
N ASP A 152 2.46 10.78 -3.35
CA ASP A 152 1.68 11.58 -2.40
C ASP A 152 1.13 10.67 -1.30
N MET A 153 1.53 10.96 -0.04
CA MET A 153 1.11 10.24 1.15
C MET A 153 0.47 11.23 2.13
N LYS A 154 -0.85 11.37 2.05
CA LYS A 154 -1.68 12.23 2.91
C LYS A 154 -2.71 11.39 3.65
N PHE A 155 -2.90 11.71 4.93
CA PHE A 155 -3.76 10.92 5.82
C PHE A 155 -4.65 11.73 6.75
N GLY A 156 -5.77 11.07 7.08
CA GLY A 156 -6.67 11.39 8.17
C GLY A 156 -6.31 10.58 9.41
N LYS A 157 -6.96 10.90 10.53
CA LYS A 157 -6.58 10.37 11.84
C LYS A 157 -7.12 8.98 12.15
N ALA A 158 -8.18 8.53 11.47
CA ALA A 158 -8.91 7.32 11.82
C ALA A 158 -8.67 6.15 10.85
N LEU A 159 -8.66 4.93 11.39
CA LEU A 159 -8.58 3.69 10.63
C LEU A 159 -9.92 3.41 9.95
N ASP A 160 -9.89 3.03 8.68
CA ASP A 160 -11.06 2.69 7.87
C ASP A 160 -12.11 3.83 7.71
N ASP A 161 -11.77 5.09 8.01
CA ASP A 161 -12.63 6.24 7.67
C ASP A 161 -12.42 6.69 6.22
N ILE A 162 -13.49 7.16 5.58
CA ILE A 162 -13.37 7.91 4.34
C ILE A 162 -12.75 9.25 4.69
N CYS A 163 -11.65 9.58 4.03
CA CYS A 163 -10.90 10.78 4.31
C CYS A 163 -10.80 11.63 3.06
N ALA A 164 -11.42 12.81 3.12
CA ALA A 164 -11.27 13.83 2.11
C ALA A 164 -9.79 14.24 2.00
N ASN A 165 -9.22 14.13 0.80
CA ASN A 165 -7.81 14.43 0.49
C ASN A 165 -6.77 13.48 1.10
N CYS A 166 -7.17 12.29 1.55
CA CYS A 166 -6.22 11.22 1.82
C CYS A 166 -5.75 10.61 0.52
N ARG A 167 -4.45 10.69 0.26
CA ARG A 167 -3.84 10.16 -0.97
C ARG A 167 -2.75 9.18 -0.60
N TYR A 168 -2.83 8.03 -1.25
CA TYR A 168 -1.85 6.97 -1.22
C TYR A 168 -1.45 6.68 -2.65
N ASP A 169 -1.01 7.71 -3.36
CA ASP A 169 -0.83 7.65 -4.80
C ASP A 169 0.63 7.54 -5.21
N VAL A 170 0.83 6.80 -6.29
CA VAL A 170 2.05 6.76 -7.06
C VAL A 170 1.72 7.36 -8.40
N LYS A 171 2.43 8.43 -8.76
CA LYS A 171 2.45 8.94 -10.12
C LYS A 171 3.63 8.35 -10.87
N PHE A 172 3.36 7.65 -11.96
CA PHE A 172 4.41 7.06 -12.79
C PHE A 172 4.89 8.05 -13.85
N SER A 173 6.20 8.00 -14.16
CA SER A 173 6.82 8.86 -15.16
C SER A 173 6.42 8.51 -16.60
N ARG A 174 5.97 7.26 -16.83
CA ARG A 174 5.70 6.62 -18.14
C ARG A 174 6.82 6.75 -19.19
N LYS A 175 8.01 7.22 -18.78
CA LYS A 175 9.15 7.48 -19.66
C LYS A 175 9.81 6.19 -20.16
N TYR A 176 9.79 5.15 -19.33
CA TYR A 176 10.48 3.88 -19.59
C TYR A 176 9.49 2.75 -19.89
N ASP A 177 8.23 2.94 -19.54
CA ASP A 177 7.14 1.98 -19.74
C ASP A 177 5.83 2.77 -19.87
N GLU A 178 5.35 2.91 -21.11
CA GLU A 178 4.13 3.65 -21.44
C GLU A 178 2.85 2.88 -21.06
N ASP A 179 2.97 1.56 -20.78
CA ASP A 179 1.84 0.71 -20.37
C ASP A 179 1.51 0.85 -18.87
N LEU A 180 2.34 1.57 -18.10
CA LEU A 180 2.06 1.89 -16.70
C LEU A 180 0.88 2.85 -16.59
N PRO A 181 0.02 2.71 -15.54
CA PRO A 181 -0.99 3.71 -15.26
C PRO A 181 -0.31 5.07 -14.99
N LEU A 182 -1.00 6.18 -15.23
CA LEU A 182 -0.53 7.50 -14.82
C LEU A 182 -0.56 7.62 -13.29
N PHE A 183 -1.67 7.20 -12.67
CA PHE A 183 -1.89 7.23 -11.22
C PHE A 183 -2.28 5.85 -10.69
N GLU A 184 -1.65 5.46 -9.59
CA GLU A 184 -2.06 4.28 -8.83
C GLU A 184 -2.25 4.60 -7.36
N GLU A 185 -3.46 4.42 -6.85
CA GLU A 185 -3.83 4.69 -5.47
C GLU A 185 -4.05 3.40 -4.67
N PHE A 186 -3.39 3.29 -3.53
CA PHE A 186 -3.52 2.16 -2.62
C PHE A 186 -4.68 2.41 -1.64
N LYS A 187 -5.69 1.53 -1.66
CA LYS A 187 -6.85 1.63 -0.77
C LYS A 187 -6.99 0.37 0.09
N SER A 188 -7.03 0.57 1.41
CA SER A 188 -7.17 -0.48 2.40
C SER A 188 -8.43 -0.30 3.26
N TYR A 189 -9.51 0.22 2.66
CA TYR A 189 -10.82 0.31 3.29
C TYR A 189 -11.46 -1.07 3.44
N ASN A 190 -12.20 -1.26 4.53
CA ASN A 190 -13.05 -2.44 4.72
C ASN A 190 -14.37 -2.33 3.93
N SER A 191 -15.12 -3.43 3.80
CA SER A 191 -16.36 -3.47 3.04
C SER A 191 -17.44 -2.48 3.54
N GLU A 192 -17.49 -2.18 4.85
CA GLU A 192 -18.43 -1.19 5.40
C GLU A 192 -18.11 0.22 4.89
N THR A 193 -16.83 0.60 4.89
CA THR A 193 -16.37 1.88 4.38
C THR A 193 -16.63 2.02 2.89
N TRP A 194 -16.37 0.97 2.09
CA TRP A 194 -16.72 0.96 0.67
C TRP A 194 -18.20 1.21 0.43
N SER A 195 -19.11 0.71 1.28
CA SER A 195 -20.54 0.95 1.11
C SER A 195 -20.97 2.41 1.26
N LYS A 196 -20.11 3.27 1.82
CA LYS A 196 -20.40 4.67 2.13
C LYS A 196 -19.85 5.66 1.09
N ILE A 197 -18.93 5.25 0.21
CA ILE A 197 -18.23 6.17 -0.71
C ILE A 197 -19.16 6.90 -1.68
N ALA A 198 -20.28 6.28 -2.04
CA ALA A 198 -21.25 6.86 -2.98
C ALA A 198 -21.94 8.13 -2.46
N ASN A 199 -21.84 8.40 -1.16
CA ASN A 199 -22.38 9.60 -0.52
C ASN A 199 -21.28 10.55 0.00
N ASP A 200 -20.00 10.18 -0.12
CA ASP A 200 -18.92 10.99 0.43
C ASP A 200 -18.41 11.99 -0.61
N LYS A 201 -18.71 13.27 -0.38
CA LYS A 201 -18.36 14.35 -1.29
C LYS A 201 -16.86 14.50 -1.50
N GLY A 202 -16.05 14.27 -0.46
CA GLY A 202 -14.60 14.42 -0.54
C GLY A 202 -13.97 13.32 -1.40
N PHE A 203 -14.45 12.09 -1.24
CA PHE A 203 -14.06 10.96 -2.09
C PHE A 203 -14.44 11.18 -3.54
N ILE A 204 -15.68 11.61 -3.80
CA ILE A 204 -16.17 11.85 -5.17
C ILE A 204 -15.34 12.93 -5.85
N GLN A 205 -15.10 14.07 -5.19
CA GLN A 205 -14.27 15.16 -5.72
C GLN A 205 -12.84 14.70 -6.04
N GLN A 206 -12.22 13.91 -5.17
CA GLN A 206 -10.90 13.34 -5.43
C GLN A 206 -10.94 12.42 -6.66
N PHE A 207 -11.94 11.54 -6.74
CA PHE A 207 -12.07 10.62 -7.88
C PHE A 207 -12.27 11.37 -9.19
N GLU A 208 -13.14 12.38 -9.21
CA GLU A 208 -13.35 13.28 -10.35
C GLU A 208 -12.06 13.97 -10.80
N SER A 209 -11.21 14.40 -9.86
CA SER A 209 -9.92 15.01 -10.22
C SER A 209 -9.02 14.08 -11.03
N TYR A 210 -9.00 12.78 -10.71
CA TYR A 210 -8.25 11.81 -11.54
C TYR A 210 -8.88 11.67 -12.93
N LEU A 211 -10.21 11.60 -13.04
CA LEU A 211 -10.92 11.46 -14.32
C LEU A 211 -10.73 12.66 -15.26
N GLN A 212 -10.41 13.84 -14.71
CA GLN A 212 -10.03 15.02 -15.48
C GLN A 212 -8.64 14.90 -16.10
N GLU A 213 -7.72 14.19 -15.44
CA GLU A 213 -6.31 14.11 -15.82
C GLU A 213 -5.95 12.89 -16.69
N VAL A 214 -6.73 11.80 -16.62
CA VAL A 214 -6.44 10.58 -17.39
C VAL A 214 -7.01 10.60 -18.80
N ASP A 215 -6.30 9.94 -19.73
CA ASP A 215 -6.73 9.80 -21.13
C ASP A 215 -7.50 8.49 -21.36
N GLU A 216 -7.21 7.44 -20.59
CA GLU A 216 -7.90 6.14 -20.62
C GLU A 216 -8.17 5.65 -19.19
N ILE A 217 -9.20 4.81 -18.97
CA ILE A 217 -9.45 4.25 -17.62
C ILE A 217 -8.26 3.46 -17.09
N LYS A 218 -7.46 2.84 -17.97
CA LYS A 218 -6.27 2.09 -17.57
C LYS A 218 -5.15 2.98 -16.99
N ASP A 219 -5.20 4.29 -17.24
CA ASP A 219 -4.26 5.25 -16.66
C ASP A 219 -4.51 5.50 -15.17
N LEU A 220 -5.64 5.04 -14.64
CA LEU A 220 -5.94 5.02 -13.22
C LEU A 220 -5.91 3.57 -12.71
N ALA A 221 -5.32 3.37 -11.53
CA ALA A 221 -5.40 2.11 -10.81
C ALA A 221 -5.74 2.33 -9.34
N TYR A 222 -6.74 1.64 -8.82
CA TYR A 222 -7.03 1.55 -7.40
C TYR A 222 -6.65 0.14 -6.94
N VAL A 223 -5.58 0.03 -6.15
CA VAL A 223 -5.06 -1.25 -5.66
C VAL A 223 -5.65 -1.56 -4.29
N ILE A 224 -6.63 -2.44 -4.29
CA ILE A 224 -7.42 -2.83 -3.13
C ILE A 224 -6.69 -3.90 -2.32
N ASN A 225 -6.63 -3.70 -1.00
CA ASN A 225 -6.20 -4.74 -0.06
C ASN A 225 -7.24 -5.87 -0.02
N SER A 226 -6.93 -7.00 -0.66
CA SER A 226 -7.84 -8.14 -0.79
C SER A 226 -8.20 -8.81 0.54
N ASN A 227 -7.40 -8.59 1.59
CA ASN A 227 -7.71 -9.08 2.94
C ASN A 227 -8.78 -8.25 3.66
N LYS A 228 -9.14 -7.07 3.12
CA LYS A 228 -10.10 -6.14 3.73
C LYS A 228 -11.39 -5.94 2.92
N ALA A 229 -11.33 -6.07 1.60
CA ALA A 229 -12.49 -5.92 0.74
C ALA A 229 -12.37 -6.76 -0.54
N ASN A 230 -13.51 -7.23 -1.05
CA ASN A 230 -13.56 -7.95 -2.33
C ASN A 230 -13.70 -6.98 -3.51
N VAL A 231 -13.00 -7.24 -4.63
CA VAL A 231 -13.08 -6.39 -5.84
C VAL A 231 -14.50 -6.23 -6.36
N ASN A 232 -15.33 -7.27 -6.28
CA ASN A 232 -16.72 -7.19 -6.71
C ASN A 232 -17.52 -6.22 -5.82
N GLU A 233 -17.30 -6.22 -4.51
CA GLU A 233 -17.93 -5.26 -3.59
C GLU A 233 -17.51 -3.83 -3.92
N VAL A 234 -16.21 -3.62 -4.18
CA VAL A 234 -15.67 -2.30 -4.58
C VAL A 234 -16.28 -1.85 -5.91
N LYS A 235 -16.39 -2.75 -6.90
CA LYS A 235 -17.06 -2.47 -8.17
C LYS A 235 -18.53 -2.09 -7.99
N GLN A 236 -19.26 -2.76 -7.09
CA GLN A 236 -20.63 -2.38 -6.78
C GLN A 236 -20.70 -1.00 -6.09
N ALA A 237 -19.77 -0.70 -5.18
CA ALA A 237 -19.70 0.61 -4.55
C ALA A 237 -19.44 1.74 -5.57
N PHE A 238 -18.52 1.51 -6.51
CA PHE A 238 -18.29 2.45 -7.61
C PHE A 238 -19.47 2.54 -8.57
N LYS A 239 -20.20 1.45 -8.82
CA LYS A 239 -21.44 1.49 -9.60
C LYS A 239 -22.44 2.47 -8.98
N GLU A 240 -22.57 2.47 -7.65
CA GLU A 240 -23.41 3.44 -6.95
C GLU A 240 -22.87 4.88 -7.06
N VAL A 241 -21.55 5.09 -6.99
CA VAL A 241 -20.91 6.40 -7.25
C VAL A 241 -21.28 6.91 -8.64
N PHE A 242 -21.10 6.09 -9.68
CA PHE A 242 -21.41 6.48 -11.06
C PHE A 242 -22.90 6.71 -11.29
N LYS A 243 -23.78 5.93 -10.65
CA LYS A 243 -25.24 6.12 -10.77
C LYS A 243 -25.73 7.41 -10.15
N ARG A 244 -25.19 7.80 -9.00
CA ARG A 244 -25.65 8.98 -8.24
C ARG A 244 -25.08 10.28 -8.80
N ASN A 245 -23.88 10.23 -9.37
CA ASN A 245 -23.13 11.40 -9.82
C ASN A 245 -22.87 11.33 -11.33
N SER A 246 -23.77 10.70 -12.10
CA SER A 246 -23.52 10.39 -13.52
C SER A 246 -23.24 11.63 -14.35
N ASP A 247 -24.03 12.68 -14.15
CA ASP A 247 -23.95 13.90 -14.97
C ASP A 247 -22.68 14.68 -14.64
N GLU A 248 -22.36 14.83 -13.35
CA GLU A 248 -21.15 15.50 -12.84
C GLU A 248 -19.88 14.77 -13.31
N ILE A 249 -19.80 13.44 -13.10
CA ILE A 249 -18.67 12.62 -13.55
C ILE A 249 -18.52 12.70 -15.08
N LEU A 250 -19.61 12.59 -15.80
CA LEU A 250 -19.60 12.66 -17.26
C LEU A 250 -19.19 14.05 -17.76
N GLU A 251 -19.49 15.12 -17.04
CA GLU A 251 -19.04 16.47 -17.39
C GLU A 251 -17.52 16.58 -17.25
N VAL A 252 -16.97 16.18 -16.10
CA VAL A 252 -15.55 16.37 -15.76
C VAL A 252 -14.58 15.41 -16.45
N MET A 253 -15.05 14.23 -16.89
CA MET A 253 -14.19 13.28 -17.63
C MET A 253 -13.48 13.97 -18.81
N SER A 254 -12.18 13.69 -18.99
CA SER A 254 -11.43 14.24 -20.11
C SER A 254 -12.05 13.85 -21.47
N PRO A 255 -11.92 14.67 -22.52
CA PRO A 255 -12.43 14.33 -23.85
C PRO A 255 -11.87 12.99 -24.39
N LYS A 256 -10.58 12.72 -24.15
CA LYS A 256 -9.93 11.47 -24.55
C LYS A 256 -10.45 10.27 -23.77
N LEU A 257 -10.71 10.45 -22.47
CA LEU A 257 -11.33 9.41 -21.66
C LEU A 257 -12.71 9.04 -22.19
N LYS A 258 -13.51 10.04 -22.55
CA LYS A 258 -14.82 9.84 -23.18
C LYS A 258 -14.71 9.10 -24.53
N GLU A 259 -13.70 9.43 -25.32
CA GLU A 259 -13.42 8.71 -26.58
C GLU A 259 -13.08 7.24 -26.32
N SER A 260 -12.18 6.97 -25.37
CA SER A 260 -11.74 5.61 -25.02
C SER A 260 -12.87 4.70 -24.50
N LEU A 261 -13.94 5.31 -24.00
CA LEU A 261 -15.12 4.63 -23.47
C LEU A 261 -16.31 4.61 -24.45
N ASP A 262 -16.15 5.14 -25.66
CA ASP A 262 -17.19 5.24 -26.70
C ASP A 262 -18.45 6.01 -26.24
N ILE A 263 -18.23 7.16 -25.57
CA ILE A 263 -19.29 8.01 -24.99
C ILE A 263 -19.31 9.44 -25.57
N LEU A 264 -18.90 9.66 -26.83
CA LEU A 264 -18.82 11.01 -27.43
C LEU A 264 -20.10 11.50 -28.14
N GLU A 265 -20.89 10.63 -28.78
CA GLU A 265 -22.06 11.08 -29.57
C GLU A 265 -23.19 11.60 -28.67
N GLN A 266 -23.57 12.89 -28.76
CA GLN A 266 -24.47 13.55 -27.79
C GLN A 266 -25.79 12.79 -27.50
N GLU A 267 -26.46 12.24 -28.51
CA GLU A 267 -27.73 11.52 -28.31
C GLU A 267 -27.55 10.11 -27.70
N LYS A 268 -26.45 9.42 -28.02
CA LYS A 268 -26.16 8.07 -27.51
C LYS A 268 -25.28 8.07 -26.27
N ARG A 269 -24.61 9.18 -25.95
CA ARG A 269 -23.63 9.33 -24.87
C ARG A 269 -24.21 8.95 -23.51
N ILE A 270 -25.40 9.46 -23.18
CA ILE A 270 -26.07 9.14 -21.90
C ILE A 270 -26.46 7.65 -21.85
N ILE A 271 -26.93 7.09 -22.98
CA ILE A 271 -27.33 5.68 -23.07
C ILE A 271 -26.10 4.76 -22.94
N ASN A 272 -25.05 5.04 -23.70
CA ASN A 272 -23.79 4.29 -23.65
C ASN A 272 -23.17 4.36 -22.26
N PHE A 273 -23.13 5.55 -21.64
CA PHE A 273 -22.59 5.70 -20.29
C PHE A 273 -23.39 4.90 -19.25
N LYS A 274 -24.73 5.00 -19.27
CA LYS A 274 -25.60 4.18 -18.40
C LYS A 274 -25.39 2.68 -18.60
N ASN A 275 -25.28 2.23 -19.85
CA ASN A 275 -25.05 0.82 -20.17
C ASN A 275 -23.72 0.31 -19.59
N ILE A 276 -22.63 1.07 -19.73
CA ILE A 276 -21.33 0.66 -19.18
C ILE A 276 -21.28 0.79 -17.66
N ILE A 277 -22.03 1.72 -17.04
CA ILE A 277 -22.21 1.78 -15.57
C ILE A 277 -22.92 0.53 -15.07
N ASP A 278 -23.98 0.08 -15.75
CA ASP A 278 -24.77 -1.05 -15.26
C ASP A 278 -24.02 -2.39 -15.32
N ASN A 279 -23.05 -2.52 -16.22
CA ASN A 279 -22.18 -3.68 -16.34
C ASN A 279 -20.85 -3.50 -15.58
N THR A 280 -20.70 -4.10 -14.39
CA THR A 280 -19.45 -4.03 -13.60
C THR A 280 -18.25 -4.76 -14.23
N ASN A 281 -18.46 -5.44 -15.35
CA ASN A 281 -17.40 -6.03 -16.18
C ASN A 281 -17.00 -5.14 -17.36
N SER A 282 -17.59 -3.95 -17.49
CA SER A 282 -17.22 -2.99 -18.53
C SER A 282 -15.83 -2.40 -18.28
N ALA A 283 -15.26 -1.78 -19.32
CA ALA A 283 -13.97 -1.12 -19.25
C ALA A 283 -13.91 -0.01 -18.19
N LEU A 284 -15.06 0.59 -17.84
CA LEU A 284 -15.17 1.64 -16.82
C LEU A 284 -14.63 1.20 -15.45
N TYR A 285 -14.70 -0.10 -15.13
CA TYR A 285 -14.28 -0.64 -13.83
C TYR A 285 -12.87 -1.24 -13.85
N ASN A 286 -12.14 -1.15 -14.96
CA ASN A 286 -10.83 -1.77 -15.10
C ASN A 286 -9.74 -1.11 -14.26
N PHE A 287 -9.96 0.09 -13.74
CA PHE A 287 -9.05 0.73 -12.79
C PHE A 287 -9.01 0.01 -11.42
N ILE A 288 -10.04 -0.78 -11.06
CA ILE A 288 -10.08 -1.46 -9.76
C ILE A 288 -9.28 -2.77 -9.84
N LYS A 289 -8.20 -2.87 -9.05
CA LYS A 289 -7.29 -4.03 -8.98
C LYS A 289 -7.27 -4.60 -7.56
N SER A 290 -7.08 -5.90 -7.40
CA SER A 290 -6.78 -6.51 -6.08
C SER A 290 -5.33 -6.93 -5.97
N GLN A 291 -4.80 -6.91 -4.74
CA GLN A 291 -3.47 -7.43 -4.46
C GLN A 291 -3.33 -8.07 -3.07
#